data_AF-A0A060S7J7-F1
#
_entry.id   AF-A0A060S7J7-F1
#
_cell.length_a   1.000
_cell.length_b   1.000
_cell.length_c   1.000
_cell.angle_alpha   90.00
_cell.angle_beta   90.00
_cell.angle_gamma   90.00
#
_symmetry.space_group_name_H-M   'P 1'
#
loop_
_entity.id
_entity.type
_entity.pdbx_description
1 polymer ?
#
loop_
_entity_poly.entity_id
_entity_poly.type
_entity_poly.pdbx_seq_one_letter_code
_entity_poly.pdbx_strand_id
1 'polypeptide(L)'
;MAGSQTCSACRLVGIGTVYVAINTRSGRKVKCDGALPVCGPCSKARRPVDCEYTTAAAVPPGPKGEYLKKGAACAPCRVAGKESDCTYDENIERTLTEALLLRTHELEERLASYENEIVVLRTQQHHVMAHTHQPVPSTSRLPDLTIPTFPADGPFYNIPRALNAMFNHITTPSPTLDVHSISTPAIPQGLDEFRVVFAEHTRQCGCTLSTEKLEAILAGDISGTVVHPSFTYVAHVLGCLLWQVQRHIFIFRHVEHEQLQHLWASLENVDPVTEIQIRYLLAIYFLLSKQMEEGENQLSTAVRLALHHKLVFPVDPGYYFDPLMQDATPAQAELISTLSHLMYLDRCSALVFHVPARLDSTYDEGFKSVSIIYPFLAKTNIVYLRARSLLLLIRTTELAREWEALSASAHGGIFAPGRHAWFSQYWPLLEEVSAHSANVEAEMLKATFNGDRAHGVALKFSLVVALSSKAELHWLVHRDHPESLQRSLDVVMEVVGITRSFKDNDFILLDPLLGLCWSMVAKIVVHVAKRPALTAGISWTAALETIDMSARKLGYEMPFMEEPLKVISDVLRVVEVSDA
;
A
#
# COMPACT_ATOMS: atom_id res chain seq x y z
N MET A 1 40.34 2.28 11.26
CA MET A 1 39.49 1.15 11.72
C MET A 1 39.39 1.21 13.23
N ALA A 2 38.28 1.74 13.77
CA ALA A 2 37.99 1.71 15.20
C ALA A 2 36.79 0.79 15.40
N GLY A 3 37.01 -0.39 16.00
CA GLY A 3 35.92 -1.29 16.37
C GLY A 3 35.04 -0.65 17.43
N SER A 4 33.73 -0.87 17.34
CA SER A 4 32.76 -0.46 18.37
C SER A 4 33.16 -1.06 19.73
N GLN A 5 33.44 -0.20 20.70
CA GLN A 5 33.74 -0.57 22.09
C GLN A 5 32.58 -0.15 22.99
N THR A 6 32.20 -1.02 23.94
CA THR A 6 31.10 -0.75 24.88
C THR A 6 31.59 -0.68 26.32
N CYS A 7 31.15 0.34 27.07
CA CYS A 7 31.47 0.52 28.50
C CYS A 7 30.66 -0.45 29.38
N SER A 8 31.35 -1.28 30.16
CA SER A 8 30.76 -2.34 31.01
C SER A 8 29.90 -1.80 32.17
N ALA A 9 30.25 -0.65 32.75
CA ALA A 9 29.48 0.00 33.82
C ALA A 9 28.12 0.56 33.34
N CYS A 10 27.93 0.70 32.04
CA CYS A 10 26.72 1.21 31.40
C CYS A 10 25.94 0.06 30.74
N ARG A 11 25.43 -0.91 31.52
CA ARG A 11 24.64 -2.05 31.00
C ARG A 11 23.51 -1.57 30.07
N LEU A 12 23.49 -2.08 28.84
CA LEU A 12 22.55 -1.74 27.78
C LEU A 12 21.36 -2.70 27.77
N VAL A 13 20.15 -2.15 27.59
CA VAL A 13 18.98 -2.89 27.09
C VAL A 13 18.79 -2.43 25.64
N GLY A 14 18.97 -3.33 24.68
CA GLY A 14 18.99 -2.99 23.26
C GLY A 14 17.59 -2.79 22.67
N ILE A 15 17.33 -1.61 22.10
CA ILE A 15 16.31 -1.35 21.06
C ILE A 15 16.97 -0.45 20.00
N GLY A 16 17.38 -1.01 18.86
CA GLY A 16 17.92 -0.25 17.71
C GLY A 16 19.36 0.29 17.85
N THR A 17 19.77 1.16 16.91
CA THR A 17 21.11 1.76 16.74
C THR A 17 21.45 2.89 17.73
N VAL A 18 20.60 3.14 18.74
CA VAL A 18 20.85 4.14 19.78
C VAL A 18 20.97 3.44 21.13
N TYR A 19 22.19 3.41 21.67
CA TYR A 19 22.49 2.79 22.96
C TYR A 19 22.15 3.71 24.13
N VAL A 20 21.21 3.30 24.98
CA VAL A 20 20.80 4.03 26.20
C VAL A 20 21.14 3.20 27.43
N ALA A 21 21.98 3.73 28.32
CA ALA A 21 22.36 3.04 29.56
C ALA A 21 21.38 3.33 30.69
N ILE A 22 21.16 2.35 31.58
CA ILE A 22 20.30 2.49 32.76
C ILE A 22 21.19 2.53 34.00
N ASN A 23 21.11 3.61 34.79
CA ASN A 23 21.78 3.67 36.09
C ASN A 23 21.04 2.76 37.08
N THR A 24 21.67 1.64 37.45
CA THR A 24 21.05 0.55 38.22
C THR A 24 20.65 0.92 39.65
N ARG A 25 21.05 2.10 40.16
CA ARG A 25 20.61 2.58 41.49
C ARG A 25 19.54 3.67 41.47
N SER A 26 19.39 4.43 40.38
CA SER A 26 18.44 5.56 40.32
C SER A 26 17.30 5.36 39.32
N GLY A 27 17.31 4.26 38.55
CA GLY A 27 16.31 4.00 37.50
C GLY A 27 16.33 5.00 36.35
N ARG A 28 17.19 6.03 36.39
CA ARG A 28 17.29 7.05 35.33
C ARG A 28 18.18 6.54 34.20
N LYS A 29 17.65 6.66 32.98
CA LYS A 29 18.36 6.39 31.73
C LYS A 29 19.36 7.53 31.47
N VAL A 30 20.65 7.20 31.33
CA VAL A 30 21.71 8.17 31.03
C VAL A 30 22.43 7.71 29.77
N LYS A 31 22.66 8.62 28.83
CA LYS A 31 23.34 8.31 27.56
C LYS A 31 24.86 8.27 27.80
N CYS A 32 25.52 7.19 27.37
CA CYS A 32 26.99 7.09 27.39
C CYS A 32 27.55 7.87 26.19
N ASP A 33 28.60 8.66 26.40
CA ASP A 33 29.21 9.51 25.37
C ASP A 33 30.38 8.84 24.63
N GLY A 34 30.84 7.67 25.09
CA GLY A 34 31.89 6.89 24.44
C GLY A 34 33.30 7.48 24.52
N ALA A 35 33.54 8.48 25.37
CA ALA A 35 34.86 9.08 25.53
C ALA A 35 35.86 8.09 26.17
N LEU A 36 37.07 7.98 25.58
CA LEU A 36 38.17 7.16 26.10
C LEU A 36 39.17 8.06 26.86
N PRO A 37 39.76 7.61 27.99
CA PRO A 37 39.66 6.27 28.57
C PRO A 37 38.43 6.04 29.47
N VAL A 38 37.70 7.09 29.87
CA VAL A 38 36.53 7.02 30.77
C VAL A 38 35.40 7.87 30.21
N CYS A 39 34.18 7.32 30.11
CA CYS A 39 33.04 8.08 29.60
C CYS A 39 32.65 9.21 30.57
N GLY A 40 32.09 10.31 30.05
CA GLY A 40 31.68 11.47 30.84
C GLY A 40 30.73 11.12 31.99
N PRO A 41 29.74 10.22 31.81
CA PRO A 41 28.91 9.74 32.91
C PRO A 41 29.68 9.04 34.04
N CYS A 42 30.63 8.14 33.73
CA CYS A 42 31.45 7.45 34.74
C CYS A 42 32.42 8.40 35.43
N SER A 43 32.98 9.36 34.70
CA SER A 43 33.82 10.43 35.27
C SER A 43 33.02 11.29 36.25
N LYS A 44 31.82 11.73 35.87
CA LYS A 44 30.92 12.51 36.75
C LYS A 44 30.47 11.72 37.97
N ALA A 45 30.28 10.41 37.84
CA ALA A 45 29.96 9.51 38.94
C ALA A 45 31.16 9.19 39.85
N ARG A 46 32.36 9.71 39.56
CA ARG A 46 33.63 9.43 40.27
C ARG A 46 33.97 7.93 40.33
N ARG A 47 33.66 7.20 39.24
CA ARG A 47 33.97 5.78 39.08
C ARG A 47 34.80 5.52 37.82
N PRO A 48 36.00 6.11 37.72
CA PRO A 48 36.85 5.89 36.55
C PRO A 48 37.33 4.44 36.45
N VAL A 49 37.47 3.76 37.59
CA VAL A 49 38.00 2.38 37.68
C VAL A 49 37.01 1.34 37.14
N ASP A 50 35.71 1.64 37.17
CA ASP A 50 34.65 0.74 36.70
C ASP A 50 34.35 0.91 35.21
N CYS A 51 34.94 1.93 34.56
CA CYS A 51 34.65 2.28 33.17
C CYS A 51 35.54 1.49 32.21
N GLU A 52 35.24 0.21 32.02
CA GLU A 52 36.03 -0.67 31.14
C GLU A 52 35.35 -0.83 29.77
N TYR A 53 36.08 -0.50 28.71
CA TYR A 53 35.61 -0.65 27.34
C TYR A 53 36.00 -2.03 26.80
N THR A 54 35.01 -2.88 26.57
CA THR A 54 35.22 -4.19 25.96
C THR A 54 35.08 -4.10 24.44
N THR A 55 36.07 -4.63 23.71
CA THR A 55 36.00 -4.81 22.27
C THR A 55 34.99 -5.91 21.95
N ALA A 56 33.96 -5.60 21.17
CA ALA A 56 32.78 -6.44 20.93
C ALA A 56 33.02 -7.80 20.19
N ALA A 57 34.26 -8.28 20.09
CA ALA A 57 34.63 -9.41 19.25
C ALA A 57 34.57 -10.79 19.92
N ALA A 58 34.13 -10.94 21.18
CA ALA A 58 34.21 -12.26 21.85
C ALA A 58 33.16 -12.54 22.95
N VAL A 59 31.89 -12.13 22.77
CA VAL A 59 30.81 -12.66 23.62
C VAL A 59 29.93 -13.59 22.77
N PRO A 60 30.00 -14.92 22.93
CA PRO A 60 29.09 -15.83 22.24
C PRO A 60 27.65 -15.51 22.64
N PRO A 61 26.68 -15.52 21.70
CA PRO A 61 25.29 -15.25 22.01
C PRO A 61 24.79 -16.30 23.01
N GLY A 62 24.48 -15.86 24.23
CA GLY A 62 23.84 -16.70 25.22
C GLY A 62 22.48 -17.22 24.69
N PRO A 63 22.07 -18.44 25.09
CA PRO A 63 20.81 -19.01 24.63
C PRO A 63 19.64 -18.06 24.94
N LYS A 64 18.80 -17.80 23.94
CA LYS A 64 17.51 -17.11 24.13
C LYS A 64 16.76 -17.86 25.23
N GLY A 65 16.50 -17.17 26.34
CA GLY A 65 15.88 -17.78 27.52
C GLY A 65 14.58 -18.48 27.17
N GLU A 66 14.44 -19.72 27.62
CA GLU A 66 13.22 -20.52 27.57
C GLU A 66 12.06 -19.70 28.19
N TYR A 67 10.92 -19.61 27.50
CA TYR A 67 9.73 -18.93 28.01
C TYR A 67 9.39 -19.45 29.41
N LEU A 68 9.13 -18.54 30.36
CA LEU A 68 8.81 -18.88 31.74
C LEU A 68 7.63 -19.85 31.79
N LYS A 69 7.85 -21.06 32.33
CA LYS A 69 6.81 -22.07 32.51
C LYS A 69 5.74 -21.54 33.47
N LYS A 70 4.46 -21.82 33.18
CA LYS A 70 3.30 -21.43 34.00
C LYS A 70 3.53 -21.85 35.46
N GLY A 71 3.50 -20.89 36.38
CA GLY A 71 3.79 -21.09 37.82
C GLY A 71 5.21 -20.74 38.28
N ALA A 72 6.13 -20.37 37.39
CA ALA A 72 7.45 -19.89 37.78
C ALA A 72 7.42 -18.42 38.23
N ALA A 73 8.05 -18.11 39.36
CA ALA A 73 8.16 -16.73 39.84
C ALA A 73 8.92 -15.85 38.82
N CYS A 74 8.40 -14.64 38.60
CA CYS A 74 8.99 -13.67 37.68
C CYS A 74 10.41 -13.26 38.13
N ALA A 75 11.25 -12.82 37.20
CA ALA A 75 12.63 -12.43 37.52
C ALA A 75 12.71 -11.36 38.64
N PRO A 76 11.85 -10.33 38.69
CA PRO A 76 11.79 -9.40 39.81
C PRO A 76 11.51 -10.05 41.18
N CYS A 77 10.52 -10.93 41.27
CA CYS A 77 10.17 -11.59 42.54
C CYS A 77 11.26 -12.56 43.01
N ARG A 78 11.97 -13.21 42.08
CA ARG A 78 13.13 -14.05 42.39
C ARG A 78 14.32 -13.25 42.92
N VAL A 79 14.61 -12.10 42.31
CA VAL A 79 15.65 -11.19 42.81
C VAL A 79 15.29 -10.61 44.18
N ALA A 80 14.00 -10.44 44.46
CA ALA A 80 13.51 -9.94 45.74
C ALA A 80 13.38 -11.01 46.84
N GLY A 81 13.64 -12.29 46.56
CA GLY A 81 13.47 -13.40 47.50
C GLY A 81 12.01 -13.62 47.95
N LYS A 82 11.07 -13.28 47.07
CA LYS A 82 9.62 -13.38 47.30
C LYS A 82 8.97 -14.33 46.29
N GLU A 83 9.61 -15.47 46.03
CA GLU A 83 9.07 -16.42 45.05
C GLU A 83 7.72 -17.01 45.48
N SER A 84 7.50 -17.20 46.79
CA SER A 84 6.26 -17.72 47.36
C SER A 84 5.06 -16.77 47.20
N ASP A 85 5.33 -15.47 47.09
CA ASP A 85 4.31 -14.41 47.04
C ASP A 85 4.03 -13.97 45.60
N CYS A 86 4.70 -14.57 44.62
CA CYS A 86 4.56 -14.27 43.20
C CYS A 86 3.32 -14.96 42.63
N THR A 87 2.13 -14.50 43.01
CA THR A 87 0.87 -14.95 42.44
C THR A 87 0.61 -14.22 41.12
N TYR A 88 0.60 -14.97 40.01
CA TYR A 88 0.00 -14.50 38.77
C TYR A 88 -1.51 -14.64 38.94
N ASP A 89 -2.19 -13.52 39.16
CA ASP A 89 -3.64 -13.52 39.29
C ASP A 89 -4.26 -13.74 37.90
N GLU A 90 -4.54 -15.00 37.57
CA GLU A 90 -5.16 -15.42 36.29
C GLU A 90 -6.54 -14.78 36.07
N ASN A 91 -7.10 -14.12 37.10
CA ASN A 91 -8.34 -13.35 37.00
C ASN A 91 -8.14 -11.89 36.57
N ILE A 92 -6.92 -11.34 36.48
CA ILE A 92 -6.75 -9.93 36.07
C ILE A 92 -7.22 -9.72 34.62
N GLU A 93 -6.92 -10.64 33.70
CA GLU A 93 -7.34 -10.50 32.30
C GLU A 93 -8.86 -10.70 32.15
N ARG A 94 -9.44 -11.62 32.93
CA ARG A 94 -10.89 -11.86 32.96
C ARG A 94 -11.64 -10.68 33.56
N THR A 95 -11.16 -10.13 34.68
CA THR A 95 -11.77 -8.96 35.34
C THR A 95 -11.62 -7.68 34.52
N LEU A 96 -10.51 -7.51 33.78
CA LEU A 96 -10.35 -6.39 32.86
C LEU A 96 -11.30 -6.49 31.66
N THR A 97 -11.48 -7.69 31.10
CA THR A 97 -12.42 -7.93 30.00
C THR A 97 -13.87 -7.70 30.45
N GLU A 98 -14.25 -8.22 31.62
CA GLU A 98 -15.58 -8.00 32.21
C GLU A 98 -15.82 -6.50 32.53
N ALA A 99 -14.82 -5.79 33.05
CA ALA A 99 -14.90 -4.34 33.31
C ALA A 99 -15.05 -3.52 32.02
N LEU A 100 -14.35 -3.89 30.94
CA LEU A 100 -14.48 -3.25 29.64
C LEU A 100 -15.84 -3.49 29.00
N LEU A 101 -16.38 -4.71 29.13
CA LEU A 101 -17.73 -5.03 28.65
C LEU A 101 -18.81 -4.26 29.42
N LEU A 102 -18.71 -4.19 30.74
CA LEU A 102 -19.62 -3.38 31.58
C LEU A 102 -19.57 -1.89 31.20
N ARG A 103 -18.37 -1.35 30.98
CA ARG A 103 -18.20 0.05 30.59
C ARG A 103 -18.77 0.34 29.20
N THR A 104 -18.66 -0.62 28.28
CA THR A 104 -19.24 -0.50 26.92
C THR A 104 -20.77 -0.45 27.00
N HIS A 105 -21.38 -1.34 27.79
CA HIS A 105 -22.83 -1.34 28.00
C HIS A 105 -23.35 -0.05 28.65
N GLU A 106 -22.63 0.50 29.63
CA GLU A 106 -22.97 1.79 30.25
C GLU A 106 -22.94 2.96 29.23
N LEU A 107 -21.98 2.93 28.30
CA LEU A 107 -21.86 3.97 27.27
C LEU A 107 -22.97 3.84 26.21
N GLU A 108 -23.35 2.61 25.84
CA GLU A 108 -24.48 2.35 24.93
C GLU A 108 -25.81 2.83 25.53
N GLU A 109 -26.05 2.57 26.81
CA GLU A 109 -27.26 3.05 27.51
C GLU A 109 -27.31 4.59 27.58
N ARG A 110 -26.18 5.24 27.84
CA ARG A 110 -26.09 6.71 27.79
C ARG A 110 -26.33 7.26 26.39
N LEU A 111 -25.80 6.63 25.35
CA LEU A 111 -26.08 7.02 23.96
C LEU A 111 -27.56 6.92 23.63
N ALA A 112 -28.21 5.81 23.99
CA ALA A 112 -29.65 5.62 23.80
C ALA A 112 -30.49 6.70 24.52
N SER A 113 -30.04 7.16 25.70
CA SER A 113 -30.70 8.26 26.41
C SER A 113 -30.61 9.60 25.65
N TYR A 114 -29.44 9.92 25.08
CA TYR A 114 -29.26 11.14 24.30
C TYR A 114 -30.02 11.10 22.97
N GLU A 115 -30.09 9.94 22.31
CA GLU A 115 -30.87 9.77 21.09
C GLU A 115 -32.37 10.01 21.33
N ASN A 116 -32.90 9.52 22.45
CA ASN A 116 -34.29 9.79 22.86
C ASN A 116 -34.53 11.27 23.15
N GLU A 117 -33.61 11.97 23.82
CA GLU A 117 -33.72 13.42 24.05
C GLU A 117 -33.76 14.21 22.74
N ILE A 118 -32.95 13.82 21.75
CA ILE A 118 -32.93 14.46 20.42
C ILE A 118 -34.27 14.25 19.68
N VAL A 119 -34.87 13.05 19.78
CA VAL A 119 -36.18 12.75 19.18
C VAL A 119 -37.28 13.60 19.82
N VAL A 120 -37.26 13.77 21.15
CA VAL A 120 -38.24 14.62 21.86
C VAL A 120 -38.09 16.09 21.45
N LEU A 121 -36.87 16.60 21.33
CA LEU A 121 -36.60 17.98 20.89
C LEU A 121 -37.05 18.22 19.44
N ARG A 122 -36.85 17.26 18.52
CA ARG A 122 -37.35 17.34 17.14
C ARG A 122 -38.87 17.35 17.07
N THR A 123 -39.54 16.58 17.92
CA THR A 123 -41.01 16.49 17.93
C THR A 123 -41.66 17.80 18.40
N GLN A 124 -41.00 18.53 19.31
CA GLN A 124 -41.50 19.84 19.76
C GLN A 124 -41.30 20.96 18.70
N GLN A 125 -40.28 20.87 17.85
CA GLN A 125 -40.05 21.87 16.78
C GLN A 125 -41.04 21.78 15.62
N HIS A 126 -41.61 20.61 15.33
CA HIS A 126 -42.53 20.44 14.21
C HIS A 126 -43.96 20.96 14.44
N HIS A 127 -44.33 21.40 15.66
CA HIS A 127 -45.69 21.87 15.92
C HIS A 127 -45.95 23.37 15.61
N VAL A 128 -44.93 24.15 15.19
CA VAL A 128 -45.07 25.61 15.00
C VAL A 128 -45.16 26.06 13.53
N MET A 129 -44.92 25.19 12.54
CA MET A 129 -45.02 25.58 11.12
C MET A 129 -45.76 24.55 10.28
N ALA A 130 -47.09 24.56 10.35
CA ALA A 130 -47.97 23.88 9.41
C ALA A 130 -48.90 24.90 8.73
N HIS A 131 -48.42 25.53 7.65
CA HIS A 131 -49.27 26.12 6.63
C HIS A 131 -48.91 25.56 5.24
N THR A 132 -49.77 24.61 4.82
CA THR A 132 -50.27 24.35 3.46
C THR A 132 -49.41 24.77 2.26
N HIS A 133 -48.85 23.78 1.54
CA HIS A 133 -48.98 23.67 0.09
C HIS A 133 -48.78 22.20 -0.36
N GLN A 134 -49.76 21.68 -1.10
CA GLN A 134 -49.83 20.32 -1.66
C GLN A 134 -49.19 20.30 -3.07
N PRO A 135 -48.32 19.32 -3.41
CA PRO A 135 -47.97 19.04 -4.79
C PRO A 135 -48.65 17.78 -5.35
N VAL A 136 -48.94 17.86 -6.64
CA VAL A 136 -49.65 16.89 -7.51
C VAL A 136 -48.67 15.81 -8.02
N PRO A 137 -49.08 14.54 -8.17
CA PRO A 137 -48.19 13.48 -8.64
C PRO A 137 -48.04 13.51 -10.17
N SER A 138 -46.78 13.48 -10.64
CA SER A 138 -46.45 13.31 -12.06
C SER A 138 -46.00 11.88 -12.34
N THR A 139 -46.62 11.26 -13.34
CA THR A 139 -46.29 9.94 -13.87
C THR A 139 -45.34 10.08 -15.06
N SER A 140 -44.24 9.33 -15.07
CA SER A 140 -43.36 9.21 -16.24
C SER A 140 -43.14 7.73 -16.59
N ARG A 141 -43.33 7.43 -17.88
CA ARG A 141 -43.15 6.11 -18.50
C ARG A 141 -41.73 6.02 -19.08
N LEU A 142 -41.11 4.85 -18.94
CA LEU A 142 -39.81 4.50 -19.53
C LEU A 142 -39.96 4.02 -20.99
N PRO A 143 -38.99 4.27 -21.89
CA PRO A 143 -38.92 3.64 -23.20
C PRO A 143 -37.99 2.41 -23.22
N ASP A 144 -38.35 1.43 -24.06
CA ASP A 144 -37.60 0.20 -24.33
C ASP A 144 -36.27 0.46 -25.07
N LEU A 145 -35.21 -0.19 -24.61
CA LEU A 145 -33.87 -0.17 -25.20
C LEU A 145 -33.68 -1.36 -26.16
N THR A 146 -33.28 -1.06 -27.40
CA THR A 146 -32.85 -2.04 -28.40
C THR A 146 -31.32 -2.14 -28.40
N ILE A 147 -30.81 -3.38 -28.33
CA ILE A 147 -29.37 -3.69 -28.30
C ILE A 147 -28.84 -3.76 -29.75
N PRO A 148 -27.77 -3.03 -30.12
CA PRO A 148 -27.17 -3.15 -31.43
C PRO A 148 -26.28 -4.40 -31.54
N THR A 149 -26.42 -5.14 -32.63
CA THR A 149 -25.59 -6.27 -33.00
C THR A 149 -24.33 -5.76 -33.72
N PHE A 150 -23.13 -6.11 -33.24
CA PHE A 150 -21.86 -5.69 -33.84
C PHE A 150 -21.27 -6.79 -34.74
N PRO A 151 -20.61 -6.41 -35.86
CA PRO A 151 -19.97 -7.36 -36.78
C PRO A 151 -18.60 -7.81 -36.25
N ALA A 152 -18.32 -9.11 -36.39
CA ALA A 152 -17.03 -9.72 -36.15
C ALA A 152 -16.15 -9.57 -37.40
N ASP A 153 -14.93 -9.05 -37.22
CA ASP A 153 -13.68 -9.36 -37.94
C ASP A 153 -12.80 -8.13 -38.22
N GLY A 154 -11.67 -8.04 -37.50
CA GLY A 154 -10.57 -7.10 -37.75
C GLY A 154 -9.51 -7.11 -36.62
N PRO A 155 -8.21 -7.30 -36.91
CA PRO A 155 -7.17 -7.39 -35.89
C PRO A 155 -6.65 -6.00 -35.47
N PHE A 156 -6.32 -5.88 -34.18
CA PHE A 156 -5.95 -4.67 -33.43
C PHE A 156 -7.13 -3.77 -33.02
N TYR A 157 -7.91 -4.29 -32.08
CA TYR A 157 -8.78 -3.47 -31.24
C TYR A 157 -7.94 -2.41 -30.52
N ASN A 158 -8.26 -1.13 -30.74
CA ASN A 158 -7.79 -0.05 -29.89
C ASN A 158 -8.57 -0.16 -28.56
N ILE A 159 -8.07 -1.02 -27.65
CA ILE A 159 -8.69 -1.38 -26.37
C ILE A 159 -9.14 -0.15 -25.57
N PRO A 160 -8.35 0.95 -25.46
CA PRO A 160 -8.80 2.19 -24.83
C PRO A 160 -10.09 2.77 -25.44
N ARG A 161 -10.22 2.72 -26.78
CA ARG A 161 -11.41 3.21 -27.49
C ARG A 161 -12.63 2.30 -27.28
N ALA A 162 -12.42 0.98 -27.22
CA ALA A 162 -13.48 0.02 -26.92
C ALA A 162 -13.99 0.18 -25.48
N LEU A 163 -13.09 0.39 -24.53
CA LEU A 163 -13.42 0.69 -23.13
C LEU A 163 -14.22 2.00 -23.01
N ASN A 164 -13.77 3.08 -23.64
CA ASN A 164 -14.50 4.34 -23.68
C ASN A 164 -15.92 4.19 -24.27
N ALA A 165 -16.08 3.39 -25.32
CA ALA A 165 -17.39 3.10 -25.89
C ALA A 165 -18.30 2.36 -24.90
N MET A 166 -17.77 1.36 -24.17
CA MET A 166 -18.54 0.66 -23.13
C MET A 166 -18.96 1.58 -21.98
N PHE A 167 -18.09 2.50 -21.53
CA PHE A 167 -18.42 3.41 -20.42
C PHE A 167 -19.43 4.49 -20.77
N ASN A 168 -19.43 4.98 -22.01
CA ASN A 168 -20.44 5.93 -22.47
C ASN A 168 -21.86 5.35 -22.44
N HIS A 169 -22.01 4.01 -22.36
CA HIS A 169 -23.30 3.33 -22.27
C HIS A 169 -23.74 3.00 -20.84
N ILE A 170 -22.87 3.13 -19.84
CA ILE A 170 -23.22 2.95 -18.43
C ILE A 170 -23.66 4.31 -17.85
N THR A 171 -24.80 4.82 -18.31
CA THR A 171 -25.50 5.90 -17.60
C THR A 171 -26.30 5.26 -16.47
N THR A 172 -25.68 5.02 -15.32
CA THR A 172 -26.42 4.71 -14.09
C THR A 172 -27.32 5.90 -13.77
N PRO A 173 -28.63 5.70 -13.51
CA PRO A 173 -29.49 6.80 -13.08
C PRO A 173 -28.93 7.40 -11.79
N SER A 174 -28.79 8.73 -11.76
CA SER A 174 -28.34 9.45 -10.56
C SER A 174 -29.19 9.03 -9.36
N PRO A 175 -28.59 8.61 -8.23
CA PRO A 175 -29.35 8.41 -7.01
C PRO A 175 -29.99 9.76 -6.66
N THR A 176 -31.31 9.78 -6.54
CA THR A 176 -32.05 10.92 -5.99
C THR A 176 -31.60 11.10 -4.55
N LEU A 177 -30.63 11.98 -4.34
CA LEU A 177 -30.13 12.35 -3.01
C LEU A 177 -31.22 13.14 -2.28
N ASP A 178 -31.60 12.66 -1.10
CA ASP A 178 -32.46 13.37 -0.16
C ASP A 178 -31.68 14.57 0.42
N VAL A 179 -31.98 15.77 -0.07
CA VAL A 179 -31.25 17.02 0.17
C VAL A 179 -31.40 17.52 1.61
N HIS A 180 -32.31 16.94 2.41
CA HIS A 180 -32.73 17.53 3.68
C HIS A 180 -31.95 17.09 4.92
N SER A 181 -30.93 16.23 4.79
CA SER A 181 -30.14 15.73 5.94
C SER A 181 -28.67 16.19 5.96
N ILE A 182 -28.27 17.04 5.02
CA ILE A 182 -26.89 17.53 4.93
C ILE A 182 -26.73 18.77 5.83
N SER A 183 -26.35 18.57 7.09
CA SER A 183 -25.61 19.58 7.86
C SER A 183 -24.43 20.00 7.00
N THR A 184 -24.47 21.19 6.41
CA THR A 184 -23.64 21.59 5.26
C THR A 184 -22.16 21.26 5.50
N PRO A 185 -21.58 20.17 4.92
CA PRO A 185 -20.14 20.04 4.89
C PRO A 185 -19.67 21.26 4.13
N ALA A 186 -18.79 22.05 4.77
CA ALA A 186 -18.34 23.32 4.23
C ALA A 186 -17.87 23.10 2.78
N ILE A 187 -18.64 23.61 1.83
CA ILE A 187 -18.24 23.64 0.42
C ILE A 187 -16.94 24.46 0.39
N PRO A 188 -15.83 23.93 -0.18
CA PRO A 188 -14.58 24.64 -0.25
C PRO A 188 -14.79 26.05 -0.80
N GLN A 189 -14.37 27.07 -0.05
CA GLN A 189 -14.47 28.47 -0.49
C GLN A 189 -13.29 28.88 -1.39
N GLY A 190 -12.28 28.01 -1.53
CA GLY A 190 -11.06 28.25 -2.29
C GLY A 190 -10.36 26.96 -2.74
N LEU A 191 -9.22 27.14 -3.40
CA LEU A 191 -8.40 26.04 -3.95
C LEU A 191 -7.44 25.43 -2.92
N ASP A 192 -7.32 26.03 -1.73
CA ASP A 192 -6.44 25.61 -0.65
C ASP A 192 -6.77 24.22 -0.12
N GLU A 193 -8.06 23.92 0.07
CA GLU A 193 -8.48 22.59 0.52
C GLU A 193 -8.10 21.49 -0.49
N PHE A 194 -8.18 21.78 -1.80
CA PHE A 194 -7.76 20.83 -2.83
C PHE A 194 -6.25 20.57 -2.77
N ARG A 195 -5.42 21.58 -2.51
CA ARG A 195 -3.97 21.38 -2.37
C ARG A 195 -3.62 20.56 -1.13
N VAL A 196 -4.34 20.74 -0.03
CA VAL A 196 -4.17 19.89 1.16
C VAL A 196 -4.53 18.44 0.85
N VAL A 197 -5.68 18.20 0.21
CA VAL A 197 -6.07 16.85 -0.22
C VAL A 197 -5.03 16.24 -1.16
N PHE A 198 -4.52 17.00 -2.14
CA PHE A 198 -3.45 16.53 -3.01
C PHE A 198 -2.19 16.17 -2.20
N ALA A 199 -1.75 17.05 -1.28
CA ALA A 199 -0.56 16.82 -0.46
C ALA A 199 -0.67 15.53 0.36
N GLU A 200 -1.84 15.25 0.95
CA GLU A 200 -2.13 14.00 1.67
C GLU A 200 -2.03 12.75 0.79
N HIS A 201 -2.19 12.90 -0.52
CA HIS A 201 -2.24 11.81 -1.51
C HIS A 201 -1.07 11.78 -2.49
N THR A 202 -0.12 12.73 -2.40
CA THR A 202 1.02 12.87 -3.31
C THR A 202 1.81 11.57 -3.45
N ARG A 203 2.10 10.92 -2.32
CA ARG A 203 2.85 9.67 -2.27
C ARG A 203 2.12 8.51 -2.94
N GLN A 204 0.80 8.41 -2.76
CA GLN A 204 -0.06 7.41 -3.42
C GLN A 204 -0.08 7.62 -4.93
N CYS A 205 -0.01 8.88 -5.37
CA CYS A 205 0.05 9.26 -6.78
C CYS A 205 1.46 9.18 -7.37
N GLY A 206 2.43 8.61 -6.64
CA GLY A 206 3.80 8.46 -7.13
C GLY A 206 4.63 9.74 -7.17
N CYS A 207 4.11 10.85 -6.67
CA CYS A 207 4.79 12.13 -6.68
C CYS A 207 5.65 12.27 -5.42
N THR A 208 6.97 12.26 -5.61
CA THR A 208 7.94 12.52 -4.54
C THR A 208 8.54 13.90 -4.76
N LEU A 209 8.21 14.84 -3.88
CA LEU A 209 8.68 16.22 -3.91
C LEU A 209 9.52 16.50 -2.67
N SER A 210 10.41 17.48 -2.77
CA SER A 210 11.08 18.02 -1.59
C SER A 210 10.06 18.72 -0.68
N THR A 211 10.39 18.86 0.60
CA THR A 211 9.53 19.55 1.57
C THR A 211 9.26 20.98 1.13
N GLU A 212 10.26 21.69 0.60
CA GLU A 212 10.13 23.06 0.13
C GLU A 212 9.17 23.17 -1.06
N LYS A 213 9.26 22.25 -2.02
CA LYS A 213 8.32 22.19 -3.16
C LYS A 213 6.89 21.92 -2.69
N LEU A 214 6.70 21.00 -1.74
CA LEU A 214 5.38 20.68 -1.21
C LEU A 214 4.77 21.86 -0.44
N GLU A 215 5.57 22.55 0.38
CA GLU A 215 5.15 23.77 1.09
C GLU A 215 4.79 24.89 0.12
N ALA A 216 5.58 25.08 -0.95
CA ALA A 216 5.27 26.05 -2.00
C ALA A 216 3.95 25.72 -2.72
N ILE A 217 3.69 24.44 -3.03
CA ILE A 217 2.40 24.00 -3.56
C ILE A 217 1.30 24.35 -2.57
N LEU A 218 1.40 23.96 -1.30
CA LEU A 218 0.37 24.23 -0.29
C LEU A 218 0.07 25.74 -0.17
N ALA A 219 1.11 26.58 -0.24
CA ALA A 219 0.99 28.04 -0.25
C ALA A 219 0.35 28.61 -1.53
N GLY A 220 0.19 27.81 -2.58
CA GLY A 220 -0.35 28.24 -3.87
C GLY A 220 0.68 29.02 -4.69
N ASP A 221 1.97 28.72 -4.54
CA ASP A 221 3.04 29.39 -5.29
C ASP A 221 2.90 29.12 -6.80
N ILE A 222 2.76 30.20 -7.56
CA ILE A 222 2.73 30.22 -9.03
C ILE A 222 3.87 31.08 -9.61
N SER A 223 4.82 31.49 -8.78
CA SER A 223 5.95 32.33 -9.21
C SER A 223 6.98 31.57 -10.05
N GLY A 224 7.04 30.24 -9.93
CA GLY A 224 8.07 29.41 -10.55
C GLY A 224 9.42 29.44 -9.81
N THR A 225 9.50 30.07 -8.64
CA THR A 225 10.78 30.26 -7.92
C THR A 225 11.21 28.98 -7.20
N VAL A 226 10.30 28.34 -6.47
CA VAL A 226 10.58 27.12 -5.69
C VAL A 226 10.03 25.89 -6.40
N VAL A 227 8.82 26.00 -6.94
CA VAL A 227 8.13 24.96 -7.66
C VAL A 227 7.58 25.52 -8.96
N HIS A 228 7.66 24.74 -10.03
CA HIS A 228 7.09 25.12 -11.31
C HIS A 228 5.55 25.25 -11.20
N PRO A 229 4.89 26.28 -11.77
CA PRO A 229 3.46 26.54 -11.56
C PRO A 229 2.54 25.37 -11.95
N SER A 230 2.98 24.53 -12.90
CA SER A 230 2.25 23.31 -13.29
C SER A 230 1.95 22.38 -12.12
N PHE A 231 2.82 22.30 -11.10
CA PHE A 231 2.54 21.47 -9.92
C PHE A 231 1.39 22.02 -9.08
N THR A 232 1.31 23.34 -8.94
CA THR A 232 0.22 23.98 -8.20
C THR A 232 -1.10 23.77 -8.93
N TYR A 233 -1.12 23.90 -10.27
CA TYR A 233 -2.32 23.62 -11.06
C TYR A 233 -2.73 22.14 -11.06
N VAL A 234 -1.78 21.20 -11.20
CA VAL A 234 -2.12 19.76 -11.13
C VAL A 234 -2.59 19.37 -9.72
N ALA A 235 -2.05 20.00 -8.67
CA ALA A 235 -2.52 19.82 -7.30
C ALA A 235 -3.96 20.31 -7.12
N HIS A 236 -4.36 21.41 -7.77
CA HIS A 236 -5.75 21.85 -7.78
C HIS A 236 -6.65 20.84 -8.49
N VAL A 237 -6.29 20.41 -9.71
CA VAL A 237 -7.10 19.50 -10.52
C VAL A 237 -7.26 18.14 -9.83
N LEU A 238 -6.15 17.50 -9.47
CA LEU A 238 -6.19 16.17 -8.85
C LEU A 238 -6.72 16.22 -7.41
N GLY A 239 -6.37 17.27 -6.65
CA GLY A 239 -6.90 17.50 -5.31
C GLY A 239 -8.41 17.72 -5.32
N CYS A 240 -8.94 18.46 -6.30
CA CYS A 240 -10.37 18.63 -6.51
C CYS A 240 -11.04 17.28 -6.81
N LEU A 241 -10.51 16.51 -7.75
CA LEU A 241 -11.05 15.19 -8.08
C LEU A 241 -11.08 14.26 -6.85
N LEU A 242 -9.96 14.16 -6.12
CA LEU A 242 -9.87 13.31 -4.92
C LEU A 242 -10.84 13.78 -3.84
N TRP A 243 -10.97 15.09 -3.63
CA TRP A 243 -11.93 15.66 -2.68
C TRP A 243 -13.38 15.28 -3.04
N GLN A 244 -13.72 15.37 -4.34
CA GLN A 244 -15.04 15.02 -4.86
C GLN A 244 -15.35 13.53 -4.67
N VAL A 245 -14.39 12.68 -5.00
CA VAL A 245 -14.50 11.22 -4.87
C VAL A 245 -14.67 10.83 -3.39
N GLN A 246 -13.85 11.37 -2.49
CA GLN A 246 -13.93 11.10 -1.04
C GLN A 246 -15.28 11.45 -0.41
N ARG A 247 -15.94 12.50 -0.93
CA ARG A 247 -17.22 12.98 -0.39
C ARG A 247 -18.42 12.55 -1.22
N HIS A 248 -18.20 11.87 -2.35
CA HIS A 248 -19.22 11.56 -3.34
C HIS A 248 -20.01 12.81 -3.80
N ILE A 249 -19.33 13.95 -3.99
CA ILE A 249 -19.92 15.23 -4.44
C ILE A 249 -19.20 15.70 -5.70
N PHE A 250 -19.90 15.77 -6.85
CA PHE A 250 -19.30 16.07 -8.16
C PHE A 250 -19.80 17.40 -8.76
N ILE A 251 -19.52 18.51 -8.07
CA ILE A 251 -20.05 19.85 -8.43
C ILE A 251 -19.01 20.81 -9.03
N PHE A 252 -17.72 20.48 -8.98
CA PHE A 252 -16.61 21.38 -9.32
C PHE A 252 -15.97 21.11 -10.69
N ARG A 253 -16.71 20.47 -11.61
CA ARG A 253 -16.21 20.22 -12.99
C ARG A 253 -15.71 21.48 -13.70
N HIS A 254 -16.32 22.64 -13.43
CA HIS A 254 -15.88 23.90 -14.00
C HIS A 254 -14.49 24.32 -13.47
N VAL A 255 -14.25 24.15 -12.16
CA VAL A 255 -12.95 24.41 -11.53
C VAL A 255 -11.89 23.50 -12.13
N GLU A 256 -12.17 22.19 -12.23
CA GLU A 256 -11.26 21.23 -12.85
C GLU A 256 -10.88 21.65 -14.27
N HIS A 257 -11.86 22.07 -15.08
CA HIS A 257 -11.64 22.52 -16.45
C HIS A 257 -10.77 23.78 -16.53
N GLU A 258 -11.06 24.81 -15.75
CA GLU A 258 -10.27 26.05 -15.72
C GLU A 258 -8.84 25.79 -15.26
N GLN A 259 -8.65 25.01 -14.18
CA GLN A 259 -7.32 24.69 -13.68
C GLN A 259 -6.52 23.83 -14.67
N LEU A 260 -7.20 22.95 -15.42
CA LEU A 260 -6.57 22.16 -16.48
C LEU A 260 -6.11 23.06 -17.66
N GLN A 261 -6.88 24.09 -18.03
CA GLN A 261 -6.45 25.06 -19.04
C GLN A 261 -5.20 25.84 -18.59
N HIS A 262 -5.17 26.30 -17.34
CA HIS A 262 -3.99 26.96 -16.78
C HIS A 262 -2.78 26.03 -16.71
N LEU A 263 -2.99 24.76 -16.35
CA LEU A 263 -1.94 23.75 -16.37
C LEU A 263 -1.34 23.62 -17.77
N TRP A 264 -2.15 23.46 -18.81
CA TRP A 264 -1.67 23.35 -20.18
C TRP A 264 -0.87 24.56 -20.64
N ALA A 265 -1.35 25.76 -20.35
CA ALA A 265 -0.63 26.99 -20.66
C ALA A 265 0.71 27.10 -19.91
N SER A 266 0.80 26.52 -18.72
CA SER A 266 2.03 26.54 -17.93
C SER A 266 3.08 25.52 -18.38
N LEU A 267 2.73 24.51 -19.19
CA LEU A 267 3.68 23.45 -19.58
C LEU A 267 4.73 23.88 -20.62
N GLU A 268 4.83 25.16 -20.94
CA GLU A 268 5.88 25.69 -21.81
C GLU A 268 7.23 25.76 -21.06
N ASN A 269 8.29 25.22 -21.65
CA ASN A 269 9.68 25.27 -21.12
C ASN A 269 9.90 24.59 -19.76
N VAL A 270 9.13 23.54 -19.47
CA VAL A 270 9.27 22.75 -18.24
C VAL A 270 10.48 21.82 -18.32
N ASP A 271 11.16 21.58 -17.20
CA ASP A 271 12.21 20.58 -17.18
C ASP A 271 11.63 19.16 -17.40
N PRO A 272 12.38 18.24 -18.03
CA PRO A 272 11.83 16.94 -18.42
C PRO A 272 11.29 16.10 -17.27
N VAL A 273 11.90 16.19 -16.08
CA VAL A 273 11.48 15.40 -14.91
C VAL A 273 10.12 15.92 -14.42
N THR A 274 10.01 17.24 -14.24
CA THR A 274 8.73 17.87 -13.89
C THR A 274 7.65 17.57 -14.93
N GLU A 275 7.94 17.69 -16.23
CA GLU A 275 6.91 17.43 -17.25
C GLU A 275 6.44 15.98 -17.19
N ILE A 276 7.35 15.00 -17.08
CA ILE A 276 6.98 13.59 -16.93
C ILE A 276 6.09 13.37 -15.70
N GLN A 277 6.41 14.02 -14.56
CA GLN A 277 5.60 13.94 -13.35
C GLN A 277 4.19 14.47 -13.56
N ILE A 278 4.06 15.65 -14.19
CA ILE A 278 2.74 16.21 -14.50
C ILE A 278 1.96 15.28 -15.45
N ARG A 279 2.62 14.74 -16.48
CA ARG A 279 1.97 13.87 -17.47
C ARG A 279 1.42 12.60 -16.84
N TYR A 280 2.18 11.91 -15.98
CA TYR A 280 1.64 10.72 -15.33
C TYR A 280 0.58 11.05 -14.27
N LEU A 281 0.66 12.20 -13.59
CA LEU A 281 -0.38 12.65 -12.67
C LEU A 281 -1.69 12.93 -13.42
N LEU A 282 -1.59 13.50 -14.62
CA LEU A 282 -2.73 13.65 -15.52
C LEU A 282 -3.25 12.30 -16.03
N ALA A 283 -2.38 11.33 -16.29
CA ALA A 283 -2.81 9.97 -16.61
C ALA A 283 -3.69 9.38 -15.50
N ILE A 284 -3.29 9.56 -14.23
CA ILE A 284 -4.08 9.15 -13.06
C ILE A 284 -5.40 9.95 -12.97
N TYR A 285 -5.35 11.27 -13.15
CA TYR A 285 -6.54 12.13 -13.16
C TYR A 285 -7.57 11.65 -14.20
N PHE A 286 -7.14 11.42 -15.44
CA PHE A 286 -8.02 10.98 -16.52
C PHE A 286 -8.52 9.55 -16.30
N LEU A 287 -7.69 8.66 -15.74
CA LEU A 287 -8.12 7.31 -15.34
C LEU A 287 -9.26 7.37 -14.31
N LEU A 288 -9.07 8.13 -13.23
CA LEU A 288 -10.09 8.32 -12.18
C LEU A 288 -11.34 9.05 -12.72
N SER A 289 -11.17 9.92 -13.71
CA SER A 289 -12.25 10.59 -14.43
C SER A 289 -12.91 9.71 -15.51
N LYS A 290 -12.50 8.45 -15.65
CA LYS A 290 -12.99 7.47 -16.64
C LYS A 290 -12.78 7.90 -18.10
N GLN A 291 -11.74 8.70 -18.37
CA GLN A 291 -11.33 9.17 -19.70
C GLN A 291 -10.08 8.43 -20.18
N MET A 292 -10.25 7.18 -20.63
CA MET A 292 -9.13 6.25 -20.82
C MET A 292 -8.17 6.63 -21.93
N GLU A 293 -8.70 7.03 -23.07
CA GLU A 293 -7.90 7.48 -24.21
C GLU A 293 -7.01 8.67 -23.84
N GLU A 294 -7.52 9.62 -23.06
CA GLU A 294 -6.73 10.77 -22.64
C GLU A 294 -5.67 10.36 -21.61
N GLY A 295 -6.03 9.54 -20.62
CA GLY A 295 -5.06 9.03 -19.64
C GLY A 295 -3.92 8.24 -20.29
N GLU A 296 -4.26 7.40 -21.26
CA GLU A 296 -3.31 6.65 -22.08
C GLU A 296 -2.42 7.56 -22.93
N ASN A 297 -2.99 8.60 -23.55
CA ASN A 297 -2.23 9.60 -24.30
C ASN A 297 -1.22 10.34 -23.41
N GLN A 298 -1.61 10.69 -22.18
CA GLN A 298 -0.71 11.33 -21.22
C GLN A 298 0.42 10.39 -20.78
N LEU A 299 0.12 9.13 -20.47
CA LEU A 299 1.13 8.13 -20.11
C LEU A 299 2.12 7.87 -21.27
N SER A 300 1.59 7.66 -22.49
CA SER A 300 2.40 7.48 -23.69
C SER A 300 3.31 8.69 -23.98
N THR A 301 2.82 9.91 -23.72
CA THR A 301 3.61 11.13 -23.85
C THR A 301 4.72 11.20 -22.79
N ALA A 302 4.42 10.84 -21.54
CA ALA A 302 5.42 10.76 -20.47
C ALA A 302 6.56 9.78 -20.80
N VAL A 303 6.22 8.58 -21.32
CA VAL A 303 7.23 7.60 -21.79
C VAL A 303 8.07 8.18 -22.93
N ARG A 304 7.44 8.83 -23.91
CA ARG A 304 8.15 9.43 -25.04
C ARG A 304 9.12 10.52 -24.58
N LEU A 305 8.74 11.35 -23.61
CA LEU A 305 9.62 12.37 -23.02
C LEU A 305 10.82 11.73 -22.33
N ALA A 306 10.62 10.68 -21.52
CA ALA A 306 11.71 9.97 -20.86
C ALA A 306 12.73 9.42 -21.86
N LEU A 307 12.25 8.78 -22.93
CA LEU A 307 13.08 8.25 -24.01
C LEU A 307 13.77 9.35 -24.83
N HIS A 308 13.04 10.42 -25.17
CA HIS A 308 13.55 11.54 -25.95
C HIS A 308 14.70 12.26 -25.24
N HIS A 309 14.54 12.54 -23.95
CA HIS A 309 15.57 13.15 -23.11
C HIS A 309 16.61 12.15 -22.60
N LYS A 310 16.52 10.86 -22.98
CA LYS A 310 17.41 9.78 -22.56
C LYS A 310 17.58 9.72 -21.05
N LEU A 311 16.49 9.93 -20.32
CA LEU A 311 16.50 9.88 -18.86
C LEU A 311 16.69 8.44 -18.42
N VAL A 312 17.73 8.22 -17.64
CA VAL A 312 18.08 6.92 -17.05
C VAL A 312 18.17 7.07 -15.54
N PHE A 313 18.03 5.95 -14.82
CA PHE A 313 18.33 5.94 -13.40
C PHE A 313 19.78 6.39 -13.19
N PRO A 314 20.07 7.22 -12.17
CA PRO A 314 21.40 7.78 -11.92
C PRO A 314 22.35 6.71 -11.37
N VAL A 315 22.74 5.78 -12.23
CA VAL A 315 23.64 4.66 -11.96
C VAL A 315 24.93 5.00 -12.68
N ASP A 316 25.87 5.69 -12.02
CA ASP A 316 27.16 6.00 -12.63
C ASP A 316 28.07 4.76 -12.55
N PRO A 317 28.39 4.08 -13.67
CA PRO A 317 29.24 2.89 -13.67
C PRO A 317 30.70 3.20 -13.33
N GLY A 318 31.12 4.47 -13.36
CA GLY A 318 32.47 4.92 -13.06
C GLY A 318 32.70 5.35 -11.62
N TYR A 319 31.65 5.47 -10.82
CA TYR A 319 31.77 5.91 -9.44
C TYR A 319 32.30 4.76 -8.58
N TYR A 320 33.51 4.91 -8.04
CA TYR A 320 34.06 3.99 -7.05
C TYR A 320 33.07 3.91 -5.89
N PHE A 321 32.59 2.69 -5.62
CA PHE A 321 31.69 2.40 -4.51
C PHE A 321 32.34 2.88 -3.20
N ASP A 322 31.90 4.03 -2.68
CA ASP A 322 32.24 4.45 -1.33
C ASP A 322 31.34 3.68 -0.36
N PRO A 323 31.90 2.80 0.50
CA PRO A 323 31.11 2.06 1.49
C PRO A 323 30.39 2.97 2.49
N LEU A 324 30.79 4.24 2.60
CA LEU A 324 30.07 5.29 3.31
C LEU A 324 28.99 5.87 2.38
N MET A 325 28.07 5.00 2.01
CA MET A 325 26.93 5.23 1.10
C MET A 325 26.44 6.68 1.14
N GLN A 326 26.62 7.36 0.02
CA GLN A 326 26.15 8.72 -0.16
C GLN A 326 24.62 8.67 -0.31
N ASP A 327 23.91 9.36 0.59
CA ASP A 327 22.47 9.54 0.45
C ASP A 327 22.16 10.18 -0.91
N ALA A 328 21.11 9.70 -1.59
CA ALA A 328 20.67 10.29 -2.85
C ALA A 328 20.38 11.78 -2.63
N THR A 329 20.88 12.64 -3.51
CA THR A 329 20.51 14.06 -3.46
C THR A 329 18.99 14.20 -3.67
N PRO A 330 18.35 15.27 -3.18
CA PRO A 330 16.91 15.47 -3.39
C PRO A 330 16.50 15.37 -4.87
N ALA A 331 17.31 15.92 -5.78
CA ALA A 331 17.09 15.83 -7.22
C ALA A 331 17.23 14.40 -7.76
N GLN A 332 18.22 13.63 -7.29
CA GLN A 332 18.36 12.21 -7.64
C GLN A 332 17.18 11.39 -7.12
N ALA A 333 16.73 11.65 -5.88
CA ALA A 333 15.59 10.98 -5.30
C ALA A 333 14.29 11.25 -6.09
N GLU A 334 14.08 12.51 -6.48
CA GLU A 334 12.95 12.93 -7.34
C GLU A 334 13.02 12.27 -8.73
N LEU A 335 14.19 12.23 -9.36
CA LEU A 335 14.39 11.52 -10.64
C LEU A 335 14.12 10.01 -10.51
N ILE A 336 14.69 9.35 -9.49
CA ILE A 336 14.49 7.92 -9.24
C ILE A 336 13.00 7.63 -9.02
N SER A 337 12.31 8.42 -8.20
CA SER A 337 10.87 8.25 -7.97
C SER A 337 10.06 8.49 -9.25
N THR A 338 10.38 9.50 -10.03
CA THR A 338 9.72 9.81 -11.30
C THR A 338 9.82 8.63 -12.28
N LEU A 339 11.03 8.12 -12.51
CA LEU A 339 11.23 6.98 -13.42
C LEU A 339 10.64 5.69 -12.86
N SER A 340 10.72 5.47 -11.54
CA SER A 340 10.09 4.32 -10.88
C SER A 340 8.57 4.33 -11.06
N HIS A 341 7.93 5.49 -10.92
CA HIS A 341 6.49 5.60 -11.07
C HIS A 341 6.04 5.49 -12.53
N LEU A 342 6.78 6.13 -13.45
CA LEU A 342 6.51 5.99 -14.88
C LEU A 342 6.58 4.52 -15.31
N MET A 343 7.61 3.82 -14.87
CA MET A 343 7.76 2.38 -15.10
C MET A 343 6.63 1.58 -14.44
N TYR A 344 6.25 1.92 -13.20
CA TYR A 344 5.11 1.30 -12.54
C TYR A 344 3.82 1.43 -13.38
N LEU A 345 3.47 2.62 -13.84
CA LEU A 345 2.26 2.84 -14.63
C LEU A 345 2.31 2.18 -16.00
N ASP A 346 3.45 2.25 -16.69
CA ASP A 346 3.62 1.58 -17.99
C ASP A 346 3.44 0.06 -17.86
N ARG A 347 4.11 -0.56 -16.90
CA ARG A 347 4.02 -2.00 -16.65
C ARG A 347 2.65 -2.41 -16.09
N CYS A 348 2.03 -1.58 -15.26
CA CYS A 348 0.69 -1.85 -14.73
C CYS A 348 -0.33 -1.80 -15.87
N SER A 349 -0.26 -0.79 -16.74
CA SER A 349 -1.10 -0.68 -17.93
C SER A 349 -0.95 -1.90 -18.85
N ALA A 350 0.30 -2.36 -19.05
CA ALA A 350 0.58 -3.54 -19.84
C ALA A 350 -0.04 -4.81 -19.26
N LEU A 351 0.03 -4.96 -17.94
CA LEU A 351 -0.47 -6.13 -17.24
C LEU A 351 -2.01 -6.14 -17.14
N VAL A 352 -2.64 -5.01 -16.82
CA VAL A 352 -4.08 -4.88 -16.58
C VAL A 352 -4.86 -4.77 -17.90
N PHE A 353 -4.34 -4.05 -18.89
CA PHE A 353 -5.02 -3.83 -20.17
C PHE A 353 -4.52 -4.72 -21.31
N HIS A 354 -3.58 -5.63 -21.03
CA HIS A 354 -2.96 -6.49 -22.03
C HIS A 354 -2.34 -5.74 -23.21
N VAL A 355 -1.80 -4.55 -22.96
CA VAL A 355 -1.04 -3.79 -23.96
C VAL A 355 0.46 -4.07 -23.82
N PRO A 356 1.26 -3.94 -24.89
CA PRO A 356 2.72 -4.04 -24.76
C PRO A 356 3.26 -2.92 -23.87
N ALA A 357 4.19 -3.24 -22.98
CA ALA A 357 4.93 -2.23 -22.25
C ALA A 357 5.81 -1.41 -23.22
N ARG A 358 5.90 -0.10 -22.97
CA ARG A 358 6.56 0.86 -23.87
C ARG A 358 8.01 1.10 -23.49
N LEU A 359 8.35 0.97 -22.20
CA LEU A 359 9.71 1.05 -21.72
C LEU A 359 10.46 -0.26 -21.99
N ASP A 360 11.68 -0.14 -22.51
CA ASP A 360 12.54 -1.28 -22.82
C ASP A 360 13.19 -1.87 -21.55
N SER A 361 13.99 -2.93 -21.73
CA SER A 361 14.67 -3.62 -20.64
C SER A 361 15.78 -2.79 -19.99
N THR A 362 16.23 -1.68 -20.59
CA THR A 362 17.28 -0.83 -20.00
C THR A 362 16.80 -0.16 -18.72
N TYR A 363 15.50 0.19 -18.66
CA TYR A 363 14.86 0.71 -17.46
C TYR A 363 14.80 -0.34 -16.34
N ASP A 364 14.56 -1.61 -16.67
CA ASP A 364 14.51 -2.69 -15.68
C ASP A 364 15.89 -2.91 -15.03
N GLU A 365 16.97 -2.89 -15.83
CA GLU A 365 18.35 -3.03 -15.34
C GLU A 365 18.80 -1.80 -14.52
N GLY A 366 18.45 -0.60 -14.99
CA GLY A 366 18.68 0.63 -14.24
C GLY A 366 17.95 0.63 -12.90
N PHE A 367 16.69 0.19 -12.89
CA PHE A 367 15.88 0.10 -11.68
C PHE A 367 16.45 -0.91 -10.67
N LYS A 368 16.88 -2.11 -11.11
CA LYS A 368 17.54 -3.08 -10.23
C LYS A 368 18.77 -2.48 -9.55
N SER A 369 19.56 -1.73 -10.31
CA SER A 369 20.80 -1.11 -9.84
C SER A 369 20.57 -0.05 -8.74
N VAL A 370 19.39 0.59 -8.69
CA VAL A 370 19.03 1.54 -7.62
C VAL A 370 19.12 0.89 -6.23
N SER A 371 18.71 -0.38 -6.08
CA SER A 371 18.80 -1.07 -4.77
C SER A 371 20.24 -1.31 -4.29
N ILE A 372 21.19 -1.36 -5.21
CA ILE A 372 22.61 -1.57 -4.93
C ILE A 372 23.28 -0.24 -4.60
N ILE A 373 22.98 0.81 -5.38
CA ILE A 373 23.63 2.11 -5.29
C ILE A 373 22.98 3.01 -4.24
N TYR A 374 21.67 2.93 -4.08
CA TYR A 374 20.88 3.74 -3.14
C TYR A 374 20.01 2.87 -2.22
N PRO A 375 20.59 1.95 -1.42
CA PRO A 375 19.82 0.97 -0.65
C PRO A 375 18.91 1.60 0.41
N PHE A 376 19.26 2.77 0.97
CA PHE A 376 18.38 3.46 1.91
C PHE A 376 17.11 3.96 1.20
N LEU A 377 17.25 4.64 0.07
CA LEU A 377 16.13 5.10 -0.75
C LEU A 377 15.29 3.92 -1.22
N ALA A 378 15.93 2.87 -1.75
CA ALA A 378 15.25 1.67 -2.23
C ALA A 378 14.43 0.95 -1.14
N LYS A 379 14.79 1.12 0.14
CA LYS A 379 14.08 0.51 1.27
C LYS A 379 12.96 1.38 1.82
N THR A 380 13.01 2.69 1.64
CA THR A 380 12.11 3.66 2.32
C THR A 380 11.18 4.40 1.37
N ASN A 381 11.57 4.56 0.11
CA ASN A 381 10.80 5.29 -0.88
C ASN A 381 9.62 4.43 -1.37
N ILE A 382 8.40 4.80 -0.98
CA ILE A 382 7.18 4.07 -1.34
C ILE A 382 6.99 3.90 -2.85
N VAL A 383 7.34 4.92 -3.65
CA VAL A 383 7.18 4.87 -5.10
C VAL A 383 8.06 3.77 -5.70
N TYR A 384 9.31 3.69 -5.23
CA TYR A 384 10.22 2.61 -5.59
C TYR A 384 9.73 1.25 -5.09
N LEU A 385 9.29 1.15 -3.82
CA LEU A 385 8.80 -0.10 -3.26
C LEU A 385 7.58 -0.64 -4.02
N ARG A 386 6.66 0.24 -4.42
CA ARG A 386 5.48 -0.10 -5.23
C ARG A 386 5.87 -0.62 -6.61
N ALA A 387 6.76 0.09 -7.31
CA ALA A 387 7.29 -0.33 -8.61
C ALA A 387 8.00 -1.69 -8.51
N ARG A 388 8.79 -1.90 -7.46
CA ARG A 388 9.50 -3.15 -7.19
C ARG A 388 8.53 -4.31 -6.93
N SER A 389 7.48 -4.10 -6.15
CA SER A 389 6.45 -5.12 -5.94
C SER A 389 5.82 -5.57 -7.26
N LEU A 390 5.49 -4.64 -8.15
CA LEU A 390 4.92 -4.96 -9.47
C LEU A 390 5.90 -5.74 -10.36
N LEU A 391 7.17 -5.32 -10.44
CA LEU A 391 8.16 -6.03 -11.25
C LEU A 391 8.39 -7.47 -10.77
N LEU A 392 8.38 -7.69 -9.45
CA LEU A 392 8.48 -9.02 -8.88
C LEU A 392 7.25 -9.88 -9.21
N LEU A 393 6.05 -9.28 -9.23
CA LEU A 393 4.83 -9.95 -9.67
C LEU A 393 4.88 -10.34 -11.14
N ILE A 394 5.36 -9.45 -12.02
CA ILE A 394 5.51 -9.74 -13.45
C ILE A 394 6.46 -10.92 -13.67
N ARG A 395 7.66 -10.88 -13.07
CA ARG A 395 8.64 -11.98 -13.13
C ARG A 395 8.10 -13.29 -12.58
N THR A 396 7.32 -13.23 -11.50
CA THR A 396 6.65 -14.41 -10.94
C THR A 396 5.63 -15.00 -11.93
N THR A 397 4.85 -14.13 -12.58
CA THR A 397 3.84 -14.55 -13.57
C THR A 397 4.49 -15.17 -14.82
N GLU A 398 5.60 -14.59 -15.28
CA GLU A 398 6.40 -15.15 -16.39
C GLU A 398 6.94 -16.54 -16.03
N LEU A 399 7.56 -16.66 -14.84
CA LEU A 399 8.10 -17.91 -14.34
C LEU A 399 7.01 -18.99 -14.15
N ALA A 400 5.81 -18.59 -13.72
CA ALA A 400 4.64 -19.47 -13.62
C ALA A 400 4.20 -20.01 -14.98
N ARG A 401 4.13 -19.15 -16.01
CA ARG A 401 3.81 -19.58 -17.39
C ARG A 401 4.85 -20.55 -17.95
N GLU A 402 6.13 -20.30 -17.70
CA GLU A 402 7.21 -21.23 -18.08
C GLU A 402 7.04 -22.60 -17.38
N TRP A 403 6.69 -22.59 -16.09
CA TRP A 403 6.45 -23.81 -15.34
C TRP A 403 5.26 -24.62 -15.88
N GLU A 404 4.17 -23.94 -16.24
CA GLU A 404 3.00 -24.57 -16.88
C GLU A 404 3.36 -25.19 -18.23
N ALA A 405 4.15 -24.49 -19.07
CA ALA A 405 4.61 -25.00 -20.36
C ALA A 405 5.53 -26.23 -20.21
N LEU A 406 6.44 -26.21 -19.22
CA LEU A 406 7.28 -27.36 -18.87
C LEU A 406 6.44 -28.53 -18.34
N SER A 407 5.41 -28.25 -17.55
CA SER A 407 4.51 -29.27 -17.00
C SER A 407 3.63 -29.91 -18.07
N ALA A 408 3.20 -29.15 -19.09
CA ALA A 408 2.41 -29.66 -20.20
C ALA A 408 3.23 -30.51 -21.18
N SER A 409 4.52 -30.19 -21.36
CA SER A 409 5.41 -30.92 -22.27
C SER A 409 6.06 -32.16 -21.64
N ALA A 410 6.26 -32.16 -20.32
CA ALA A 410 6.95 -33.23 -19.62
C ALA A 410 6.08 -34.50 -19.45
N HIS A 411 6.20 -35.42 -20.40
CA HIS A 411 5.87 -36.84 -20.17
C HIS A 411 6.94 -37.55 -19.30
N GLY A 412 8.01 -36.85 -18.90
CA GLY A 412 9.23 -37.40 -18.30
C GLY A 412 9.55 -36.87 -16.91
N GLY A 413 8.64 -37.01 -15.94
CA GLY A 413 8.94 -36.87 -14.50
C GLY A 413 9.76 -35.64 -14.06
N ILE A 414 10.42 -35.76 -12.91
CA ILE A 414 11.20 -34.68 -12.27
C ILE A 414 12.48 -34.33 -13.05
N PHE A 415 12.97 -35.20 -13.92
CA PHE A 415 14.23 -35.05 -14.65
C PHE A 415 14.08 -34.46 -16.06
N ALA A 416 12.93 -33.85 -16.36
CA ALA A 416 12.70 -33.23 -17.67
C ALA A 416 13.78 -32.15 -17.97
N PRO A 417 14.42 -32.21 -19.15
CA PRO A 417 15.37 -31.18 -19.56
C PRO A 417 14.66 -29.81 -19.59
N GLY A 418 15.23 -28.83 -18.88
CA GLY A 418 14.64 -27.49 -18.70
C GLY A 418 14.28 -27.16 -17.24
N ARG A 419 13.90 -28.15 -16.42
CA ARG A 419 13.57 -27.89 -14.99
C ARG A 419 14.74 -27.31 -14.20
N HIS A 420 15.98 -27.75 -14.47
CA HIS A 420 17.17 -27.20 -13.80
C HIS A 420 17.37 -25.70 -14.10
N ALA A 421 17.20 -25.29 -15.36
CA ALA A 421 17.31 -23.89 -15.77
C ALA A 421 16.19 -23.05 -15.12
N TRP A 422 14.97 -23.59 -15.04
CA TRP A 422 13.87 -22.96 -14.34
C TRP A 422 14.17 -22.76 -12.84
N PHE A 423 14.66 -23.80 -12.15
CA PHE A 423 15.02 -23.70 -10.73
C PHE A 423 16.13 -22.68 -10.45
N SER A 424 17.05 -22.48 -11.40
CA SER A 424 18.10 -21.46 -11.27
C SER A 424 17.56 -20.02 -11.25
N GLN A 425 16.36 -19.80 -11.80
CA GLN A 425 15.65 -18.52 -11.75
C GLN A 425 14.68 -18.44 -10.57
N TYR A 426 14.04 -19.55 -10.22
CA TYR A 426 13.05 -19.66 -9.16
C TYR A 426 13.59 -19.29 -7.78
N TRP A 427 14.71 -19.90 -7.34
CA TRP A 427 15.20 -19.69 -5.98
C TRP A 427 15.64 -18.25 -5.71
N PRO A 428 16.43 -17.59 -6.59
CA PRO A 428 16.77 -16.18 -6.42
C PRO A 428 15.53 -15.28 -6.40
N LEU A 429 14.52 -15.56 -7.24
CA LEU A 429 13.29 -14.77 -7.27
C LEU A 429 12.49 -14.94 -5.95
N LEU A 430 12.38 -16.15 -5.41
CA LEU A 430 11.71 -16.39 -4.14
C LEU A 430 12.42 -15.69 -2.96
N GLU A 431 13.76 -15.72 -2.94
CA GLU A 431 14.56 -14.98 -1.96
C GLU A 431 14.34 -13.47 -2.09
N GLU A 432 14.38 -12.95 -3.31
CA GLU A 432 14.18 -11.53 -3.60
C GLU A 432 12.78 -11.04 -3.19
N VAL A 433 11.74 -11.80 -3.52
CA VAL A 433 10.35 -11.53 -3.11
C VAL A 433 10.21 -11.55 -1.60
N SER A 434 10.81 -12.54 -0.93
CA SER A 434 10.72 -12.68 0.53
C SER A 434 11.44 -11.55 1.26
N ALA A 435 12.61 -11.15 0.77
CA ALA A 435 13.35 -10.02 1.32
C ALA A 435 12.60 -8.69 1.11
N HIS A 436 12.01 -8.51 -0.08
CA HIS A 436 11.21 -7.34 -0.40
C HIS A 436 9.95 -7.24 0.46
N SER A 437 9.18 -8.32 0.61
CA SER A 437 7.97 -8.32 1.43
C SER A 437 8.26 -7.97 2.89
N ALA A 438 9.32 -8.53 3.47
CA ALA A 438 9.75 -8.22 4.83
C ALA A 438 10.16 -6.75 4.99
N ASN A 439 10.80 -6.16 3.97
CA ASN A 439 11.13 -4.74 3.98
C ASN A 439 9.88 -3.85 3.91
N VAL A 440 8.93 -4.15 3.03
CA VAL A 440 7.67 -3.40 2.91
C VAL A 440 6.85 -3.50 4.20
N GLU A 441 6.79 -4.67 4.84
CA GLU A 441 6.12 -4.87 6.12
C GLU A 441 6.74 -4.00 7.23
N ALA A 442 8.08 -3.94 7.30
CA ALA A 442 8.77 -3.10 8.27
C ALA A 442 8.45 -1.61 8.08
N GLU A 443 8.42 -1.11 6.84
CA GLU A 443 8.01 0.27 6.55
C GLU A 443 6.52 0.49 6.87
N MET A 444 5.64 -0.47 6.59
CA MET A 444 4.21 -0.39 6.89
C MET A 444 3.97 -0.24 8.39
N LEU A 445 4.72 -0.97 9.22
CA LEU A 445 4.67 -0.85 10.67
C LEU A 445 5.13 0.55 11.11
N LYS A 446 6.23 1.08 10.56
CA LYS A 446 6.69 2.45 10.86
C LYS A 446 5.63 3.50 10.51
N ALA A 447 4.99 3.38 9.35
CA ALA A 447 3.92 4.28 8.92
C ALA A 447 2.75 4.26 9.92
N THR A 448 2.37 3.06 10.37
CA THR A 448 1.30 2.86 11.35
C THR A 448 1.64 3.47 12.71
N PHE A 449 2.88 3.28 13.19
CA PHE A 449 3.36 3.89 14.44
C PHE A 449 3.38 5.42 14.39
N ASN A 450 3.67 6.00 13.22
CA ASN A 450 3.68 7.45 13.01
C ASN A 450 2.30 8.04 12.75
N GLY A 451 1.24 7.21 12.67
CA GLY A 451 -0.11 7.66 12.32
C GLY A 451 -0.25 8.13 10.87
N ASP A 452 0.71 7.83 10.00
CA ASP A 452 0.67 8.18 8.58
C ASP A 452 -0.19 7.16 7.82
N ARG A 453 -1.51 7.34 7.92
CA ARG A 453 -2.49 6.43 7.31
C ARG A 453 -2.33 6.33 5.79
N ALA A 454 -2.17 7.47 5.12
CA ALA A 454 -2.00 7.57 3.67
C ALA A 454 -0.82 6.70 3.19
N HIS A 455 0.33 6.86 3.83
CA HIS A 455 1.51 6.05 3.55
C HIS A 455 1.31 4.58 3.92
N GLY A 456 0.64 4.30 5.04
CA GLY A 456 0.29 2.93 5.46
C GLY A 456 -0.58 2.20 4.45
N VAL A 457 -1.57 2.85 3.84
CA VAL A 457 -2.43 2.25 2.79
C VAL A 457 -1.61 1.90 1.54
N ALA A 458 -0.74 2.80 1.08
CA ALA A 458 0.14 2.53 -0.07
C ALA A 458 1.12 1.36 0.20
N LEU A 459 1.62 1.24 1.42
CA LEU A 459 2.48 0.13 1.83
C LEU A 459 1.72 -1.19 1.94
N LYS A 460 0.49 -1.17 2.49
CA LYS A 460 -0.40 -2.35 2.47
C LYS A 460 -0.65 -2.84 1.05
N PHE A 461 -0.96 -1.93 0.12
CA PHE A 461 -1.09 -2.24 -1.30
C PHE A 461 0.18 -2.93 -1.84
N SER A 462 1.34 -2.31 -1.62
CA SER A 462 2.63 -2.83 -2.10
C SER A 462 2.95 -4.20 -1.48
N LEU A 463 2.55 -4.43 -0.23
CA LEU A 463 2.73 -5.68 0.49
C LEU A 463 1.82 -6.78 -0.08
N VAL A 464 0.54 -6.49 -0.37
CA VAL A 464 -0.37 -7.45 -1.02
C VAL A 464 0.20 -7.92 -2.35
N VAL A 465 0.70 -7.01 -3.19
CA VAL A 465 1.31 -7.37 -4.50
C VAL A 465 2.54 -8.29 -4.32
N ALA A 466 3.41 -7.98 -3.35
CA ALA A 466 4.59 -8.79 -3.05
C ALA A 466 4.23 -10.16 -2.46
N LEU A 467 3.26 -10.22 -1.54
CA LEU A 467 2.79 -11.46 -0.93
C LEU A 467 2.05 -12.35 -1.93
N SER A 468 1.27 -11.79 -2.86
CA SER A 468 0.66 -12.58 -3.94
C SER A 468 1.72 -13.23 -4.83
N SER A 469 2.82 -12.53 -5.11
CA SER A 469 3.98 -13.11 -5.80
C SER A 469 4.59 -14.27 -4.99
N LYS A 470 4.78 -14.07 -3.69
CA LYS A 470 5.34 -15.09 -2.78
C LYS A 470 4.45 -16.32 -2.66
N ALA A 471 3.13 -16.13 -2.54
CA ALA A 471 2.15 -17.19 -2.49
C ALA A 471 2.18 -18.05 -3.75
N GLU A 472 2.23 -17.40 -4.92
CA GLU A 472 2.31 -18.07 -6.22
C GLU A 472 3.61 -18.86 -6.36
N LEU A 473 4.77 -18.29 -6.03
CA LEU A 473 6.04 -19.01 -6.11
C LEU A 473 6.02 -20.28 -5.25
N HIS A 474 5.57 -20.18 -4.01
CA HIS A 474 5.40 -21.36 -3.15
C HIS A 474 4.37 -22.35 -3.71
N TRP A 475 3.35 -21.84 -4.39
CA TRP A 475 2.34 -22.66 -5.04
C TRP A 475 2.89 -23.44 -6.24
N LEU A 476 3.78 -22.90 -7.06
CA LEU A 476 4.27 -23.58 -8.28
C LEU A 476 4.84 -24.97 -8.00
N VAL A 477 5.51 -25.14 -6.86
CA VAL A 477 6.16 -26.40 -6.46
C VAL A 477 5.38 -27.21 -5.41
N HIS A 478 4.12 -26.83 -5.13
CA HIS A 478 3.32 -27.42 -4.03
C HIS A 478 3.06 -28.94 -4.17
N ARG A 479 3.11 -29.48 -5.40
CA ARG A 479 2.86 -30.90 -5.65
C ARG A 479 3.99 -31.79 -5.14
N ASP A 480 5.22 -31.28 -5.18
CA ASP A 480 6.43 -32.03 -4.84
C ASP A 480 6.93 -31.69 -3.42
N HIS A 481 6.52 -30.54 -2.86
CA HIS A 481 7.00 -30.03 -1.57
C HIS A 481 5.84 -29.61 -0.64
N PRO A 482 5.46 -30.44 0.35
CA PRO A 482 4.35 -30.13 1.26
C PRO A 482 4.63 -28.90 2.13
N GLU A 483 5.89 -28.62 2.47
CA GLU A 483 6.27 -27.41 3.18
C GLU A 483 5.95 -26.16 2.35
N SER A 484 6.17 -26.23 1.03
CA SER A 484 5.87 -25.10 0.14
C SER A 484 4.36 -24.86 0.04
N LEU A 485 3.55 -25.94 0.02
CA LEU A 485 2.10 -25.81 0.10
C LEU A 485 1.67 -25.06 1.37
N GLN A 486 2.17 -25.47 2.54
CA GLN A 486 1.85 -24.79 3.80
C GLN A 486 2.27 -23.32 3.76
N ARG A 487 3.49 -23.02 3.27
CA ARG A 487 3.97 -21.63 3.14
C ARG A 487 3.10 -20.79 2.21
N SER A 488 2.65 -21.35 1.09
CA SER A 488 1.72 -20.66 0.19
C SER A 488 0.43 -20.28 0.91
N LEU A 489 -0.13 -21.22 1.69
CA LEU A 489 -1.37 -21.02 2.44
C LEU A 489 -1.23 -20.00 3.58
N ASP A 490 -0.11 -20.03 4.31
CA ASP A 490 0.19 -19.03 5.33
C ASP A 490 0.22 -17.62 4.73
N VAL A 491 0.89 -17.46 3.58
CA VAL A 491 0.98 -16.18 2.87
C VAL A 491 -0.38 -15.74 2.30
N VAL A 492 -1.20 -16.68 1.79
CA VAL A 492 -2.57 -16.39 1.36
C VAL A 492 -3.39 -15.79 2.50
N MET A 493 -3.30 -16.37 3.71
CA MET A 493 -4.03 -15.85 4.86
C MET A 493 -3.51 -14.47 5.31
N GLU A 494 -2.21 -14.20 5.13
CA GLU A 494 -1.63 -12.87 5.32
C GLU A 494 -2.23 -11.84 4.35
N VAL A 495 -2.34 -12.18 3.05
CA VAL A 495 -2.99 -11.33 2.03
C VAL A 495 -4.45 -11.05 2.40
N VAL A 496 -5.20 -12.07 2.83
CA VAL A 496 -6.60 -11.93 3.27
C VAL A 496 -6.70 -11.02 4.51
N GLY A 497 -5.79 -11.18 5.48
CA GLY A 497 -5.73 -10.35 6.67
C GLY A 497 -5.47 -8.87 6.36
N ILE A 498 -4.52 -8.58 5.47
CA ILE A 498 -4.26 -7.22 5.01
C ILE A 498 -5.45 -6.67 4.24
N THR A 499 -6.04 -7.46 3.34
CA THR A 499 -7.21 -7.08 2.54
C THR A 499 -8.39 -6.68 3.42
N ARG A 500 -8.67 -7.47 4.47
CA ARG A 500 -9.71 -7.16 5.47
C ARG A 500 -9.47 -5.84 6.20
N SER A 501 -8.22 -5.41 6.31
CA SER A 501 -7.85 -4.20 7.04
C SER A 501 -8.01 -2.90 6.24
N PHE A 502 -8.40 -2.98 4.96
CA PHE A 502 -8.77 -1.80 4.17
C PHE A 502 -10.15 -1.28 4.60
N LYS A 503 -10.25 0.04 4.71
CA LYS A 503 -11.50 0.77 4.96
C LYS A 503 -12.13 1.16 3.64
N ASP A 504 -13.43 1.49 3.65
CA ASP A 504 -14.15 1.91 2.44
C ASP A 504 -13.48 3.11 1.76
N ASN A 505 -13.09 4.12 2.53
CA ASN A 505 -12.38 5.29 2.00
C ASN A 505 -10.96 4.99 1.51
N ASP A 506 -10.40 3.79 1.74
CA ASP A 506 -9.10 3.43 1.19
C ASP A 506 -9.22 3.00 -0.29
N PHE A 507 -10.39 2.48 -0.72
CA PHE A 507 -10.56 1.89 -2.06
C PHE A 507 -10.37 2.87 -3.21
N ILE A 508 -10.67 4.16 -2.98
CA ILE A 508 -10.44 5.24 -3.94
C ILE A 508 -8.95 5.44 -4.27
N LEU A 509 -8.06 4.93 -3.40
CA LEU A 509 -6.60 5.05 -3.51
C LEU A 509 -5.93 3.75 -3.96
N LEU A 510 -6.71 2.67 -4.10
CA LEU A 510 -6.20 1.38 -4.53
C LEU A 510 -6.12 1.32 -6.06
N ASP A 511 -5.33 0.38 -6.55
CA ASP A 511 -5.06 0.19 -7.96
C ASP A 511 -5.75 -1.11 -8.45
N PRO A 512 -6.28 -1.15 -9.70
CA PRO A 512 -6.85 -2.37 -10.29
C PRO A 512 -5.90 -3.57 -10.27
N LEU A 513 -4.57 -3.37 -10.13
CA LEU A 513 -3.61 -4.44 -9.91
C LEU A 513 -3.99 -5.40 -8.76
N LEU A 514 -4.71 -4.93 -7.73
CA LEU A 514 -5.20 -5.80 -6.65
C LEU A 514 -6.19 -6.85 -7.16
N GLY A 515 -6.96 -6.58 -8.21
CA GLY A 515 -7.84 -7.57 -8.82
C GLY A 515 -7.08 -8.80 -9.30
N LEU A 516 -5.94 -8.60 -9.96
CA LEU A 516 -5.07 -9.68 -10.41
C LEU A 516 -4.51 -10.47 -9.22
N CYS A 517 -4.02 -9.76 -8.20
CA CYS A 517 -3.48 -10.35 -6.97
C CYS A 517 -4.52 -11.21 -6.24
N TRP A 518 -5.73 -10.70 -6.09
CA TRP A 518 -6.86 -11.40 -5.49
C TRP A 518 -7.33 -12.59 -6.32
N SER A 519 -7.32 -12.48 -7.64
CA SER A 519 -7.63 -13.59 -8.53
C SER A 519 -6.65 -14.75 -8.40
N MET A 520 -5.34 -14.45 -8.27
CA MET A 520 -4.31 -15.47 -7.99
C MET A 520 -4.56 -16.17 -6.66
N VAL A 521 -4.79 -15.40 -5.60
CA VAL A 521 -5.08 -15.94 -4.26
C VAL A 521 -6.35 -16.80 -4.27
N ALA A 522 -7.42 -16.34 -4.92
CA ALA A 522 -8.68 -17.05 -5.01
C ALA A 522 -8.52 -18.42 -5.71
N LYS A 523 -7.72 -18.50 -6.78
CA LYS A 523 -7.40 -19.77 -7.48
C LYS A 523 -6.68 -20.76 -6.56
N ILE A 524 -5.71 -20.28 -5.76
CA ILE A 524 -5.01 -21.10 -4.76
C ILE A 524 -6.00 -21.64 -3.73
N VAL A 525 -6.85 -20.78 -3.17
CA VAL A 525 -7.84 -21.15 -2.14
C VAL A 525 -8.82 -22.20 -2.66
N VAL A 526 -9.38 -22.04 -3.87
CA VAL A 526 -10.30 -23.02 -4.46
C VAL A 526 -9.67 -24.39 -4.63
N HIS A 527 -8.40 -24.46 -5.01
CA HIS A 527 -7.72 -25.74 -5.19
C HIS A 527 -7.52 -26.46 -3.85
N VAL A 528 -7.29 -25.72 -2.76
CA VAL A 528 -7.17 -26.29 -1.41
C VAL A 528 -8.52 -26.61 -0.77
N ALA A 529 -9.55 -25.81 -1.01
CA ALA A 529 -10.90 -26.08 -0.51
C ALA A 529 -11.42 -27.45 -0.96
N LYS A 530 -11.02 -27.91 -2.15
CA LYS A 530 -11.33 -29.25 -2.67
C LYS A 530 -10.60 -30.41 -1.96
N ARG A 531 -9.75 -30.13 -0.97
CA ARG A 531 -8.92 -31.11 -0.25
C ARG A 531 -9.16 -31.05 1.26
N PRO A 532 -10.15 -31.79 1.80
CA PRO A 532 -10.58 -31.70 3.20
C PRO A 532 -9.46 -31.92 4.24
N ALA A 533 -8.43 -32.71 3.91
CA ALA A 533 -7.32 -32.98 4.81
C ALA A 533 -6.47 -31.73 5.15
N LEU A 534 -6.48 -30.71 4.27
CA LEU A 534 -5.67 -29.49 4.42
C LEU A 534 -6.47 -28.32 5.02
N THR A 535 -7.78 -28.49 5.24
CA THR A 535 -8.69 -27.40 5.63
C THR A 535 -8.98 -27.35 7.13
N ALA A 536 -8.39 -28.23 7.93
CA ALA A 536 -8.67 -28.31 9.36
C ALA A 536 -8.36 -26.99 10.10
N GLY A 537 -9.41 -26.29 10.55
CA GLY A 537 -9.31 -25.08 11.38
C GLY A 537 -9.25 -23.74 10.62
N ILE A 538 -9.28 -23.73 9.28
CA ILE A 538 -9.27 -22.49 8.48
C ILE A 538 -10.58 -22.37 7.71
N SER A 539 -11.29 -21.25 7.88
CA SER A 539 -12.49 -20.93 7.09
C SER A 539 -12.10 -20.33 5.75
N TRP A 540 -11.87 -21.20 4.75
CA TRP A 540 -11.57 -20.79 3.37
C TRP A 540 -12.71 -20.01 2.71
N THR A 541 -13.96 -20.31 3.06
CA THR A 541 -15.13 -19.58 2.61
C THR A 541 -15.09 -18.12 3.07
N ALA A 542 -14.81 -17.87 4.35
CA ALA A 542 -14.68 -16.49 4.87
C ALA A 542 -13.50 -15.73 4.24
N ALA A 543 -12.43 -16.43 3.87
CA ALA A 543 -11.31 -15.84 3.14
C ALA A 543 -11.72 -15.40 1.72
N LEU A 544 -12.44 -16.25 0.97
CA LEU A 544 -12.95 -15.92 -0.35
C LEU A 544 -14.01 -14.81 -0.31
N GLU A 545 -14.92 -14.81 0.67
CA GLU A 545 -15.89 -13.73 0.87
C GLU A 545 -15.21 -12.38 1.15
N THR A 546 -14.14 -12.38 1.95
CA THR A 546 -13.34 -11.18 2.21
C THR A 546 -12.75 -10.62 0.90
N ILE A 547 -12.23 -11.51 0.05
CA ILE A 547 -11.65 -11.15 -1.26
C ILE A 547 -12.74 -10.64 -2.20
N ASP A 548 -13.86 -11.34 -2.35
CA ASP A 548 -14.95 -10.96 -3.25
C ASP A 548 -15.58 -9.62 -2.86
N MET A 549 -15.87 -9.41 -1.57
CA MET A 549 -16.40 -8.14 -1.09
C MET A 549 -15.44 -6.98 -1.39
N SER A 550 -14.13 -7.19 -1.18
CA SER A 550 -13.11 -6.17 -1.47
C SER A 550 -12.95 -5.93 -2.98
N ALA A 551 -12.97 -6.98 -3.78
CA ALA A 551 -12.94 -6.90 -5.23
C ALA A 551 -14.13 -6.13 -5.79
N ARG A 552 -15.34 -6.36 -5.25
CA ARG A 552 -16.55 -5.62 -5.65
C ARG A 552 -16.44 -4.15 -5.30
N LYS A 553 -16.02 -3.81 -4.07
CA LYS A 553 -15.76 -2.42 -3.66
C LYS A 553 -14.79 -1.72 -4.60
N LEU A 554 -13.66 -2.37 -4.90
CA LEU A 554 -12.70 -1.82 -5.85
C LEU A 554 -13.30 -1.69 -7.26
N GLY A 555 -14.11 -2.66 -7.70
CA GLY A 555 -14.77 -2.61 -9.01
C GLY A 555 -15.84 -1.52 -9.17
N TYR A 556 -16.46 -1.08 -8.07
CA TYR A 556 -17.34 0.09 -8.10
C TYR A 556 -16.57 1.39 -8.34
N GLU A 557 -15.39 1.52 -7.71
CA GLU A 557 -14.51 2.68 -7.88
C GLU A 557 -13.77 2.66 -9.22
N MET A 558 -13.33 1.46 -9.64
CA MET A 558 -12.46 1.24 -10.80
C MET A 558 -13.11 0.25 -11.77
N PRO A 559 -13.52 0.70 -12.97
CA PRO A 559 -14.31 -0.16 -13.85
C PRO A 559 -13.51 -1.29 -14.54
N PHE A 560 -12.19 -1.38 -14.35
CA PHE A 560 -11.31 -2.37 -14.99
C PHE A 560 -11.20 -3.69 -14.22
N MET A 561 -12.05 -3.86 -13.22
CA MET A 561 -12.06 -5.04 -12.36
C MET A 561 -12.93 -6.17 -12.90
N GLU A 562 -13.56 -6.03 -14.08
CA GLU A 562 -14.53 -6.99 -14.63
C GLU A 562 -13.97 -8.41 -14.74
N GLU A 563 -12.78 -8.58 -15.36
CA GLU A 563 -12.17 -9.89 -15.51
C GLU A 563 -11.75 -10.50 -14.16
N PRO A 564 -11.02 -9.79 -13.28
CA PRO A 564 -10.76 -10.25 -11.92
C PRO A 564 -12.03 -10.64 -11.14
N LEU A 565 -13.07 -9.80 -11.19
CA LEU A 565 -14.34 -10.05 -10.52
C LEU A 565 -15.03 -11.31 -11.02
N LYS A 566 -14.98 -11.54 -12.34
CA LYS A 566 -15.50 -12.76 -12.95
C LYS A 566 -14.74 -13.98 -12.45
N VAL A 567 -13.40 -13.95 -12.45
CA VAL A 567 -12.57 -15.05 -11.95
C VAL A 567 -12.88 -15.36 -10.49
N ILE A 568 -12.98 -14.34 -9.64
CA ILE A 568 -13.28 -14.50 -8.21
C ILE A 568 -14.70 -15.04 -7.99
N SER A 569 -15.68 -14.53 -8.74
CA SER A 569 -17.08 -14.99 -8.65
C SER A 569 -17.23 -16.44 -9.12
N ASP A 570 -16.54 -16.83 -10.19
CA ASP A 570 -16.57 -18.20 -10.71
C ASP A 570 -15.90 -19.17 -9.73
N VAL A 571 -14.83 -18.74 -9.07
CA VAL A 571 -14.17 -19.45 -7.97
C VAL A 571 -15.14 -19.70 -6.81
N LEU A 572 -15.87 -18.68 -6.36
CA LEU A 572 -16.82 -18.80 -5.25
C LEU A 572 -17.93 -19.82 -5.53
N ARG A 573 -18.52 -19.78 -6.72
CA ARG A 573 -19.57 -20.73 -7.14
C ARG A 573 -19.12 -22.18 -7.07
N VAL A 574 -17.85 -22.46 -7.37
CA VAL A 574 -17.30 -23.83 -7.32
C VAL A 574 -17.22 -24.35 -5.88
N VAL A 575 -16.97 -23.48 -4.91
CA VAL A 575 -16.90 -23.86 -3.49
C VAL A 575 -18.30 -24.10 -2.93
N GLU A 576 -19.27 -23.22 -3.22
CA GLU A 576 -20.66 -23.38 -2.75
C GLU A 576 -21.30 -24.69 -3.22
N VAL A 577 -21.03 -25.12 -4.45
CA VAL A 577 -21.54 -26.39 -4.99
C VAL A 577 -20.88 -27.61 -4.33
N SER A 578 -19.68 -27.47 -3.75
CA SER A 578 -18.99 -28.58 -3.09
C SER A 578 -19.48 -28.81 -1.66
N ASP A 579 -20.10 -27.80 -1.04
CA ASP A 579 -20.65 -27.86 0.32
C ASP A 579 -22.13 -28.29 0.36
N ALA A 580 -22.82 -28.22 -0.79
CA ALA A 580 -24.21 -28.66 -0.98
C ALA A 580 -24.29 -30.16 -1.37
#